data_AF-A0A7H4PR21-F1
#
_entry.id   AF-A0A7H4PR21-F1
#
_cell.length_a   1.000
_cell.length_b   1.000
_cell.length_c   1.000
_cell.angle_alpha   90.00
_cell.angle_beta   90.00
_cell.angle_gamma   90.00
#
_symmetry.space_group_name_H-M   'P 1'
#
loop_
_entity.id
_entity.type
_entity.pdbx_description
1 polymer ?
#
loop_
_entity_poly.entity_id
_entity_poly.type
_entity_poly.pdbx_seq_one_letter_code
_entity_poly.pdbx_strand_id
1 'polypeptide(L)' 'MRLLPVIAVVAASFLLVACSAPTPPSGVTVVSPFNPQRYLGTWYEIARFDHHFESGLEKVTATL' A
#
# COMPACT_ATOMS: atom_id res chain seq x y z
N MET A 1 33.01 7.17 22.79
CA MET A 1 31.81 6.51 23.37
C MET A 1 30.48 7.24 23.08
N ARG A 2 30.47 8.46 22.51
CA ARG A 2 29.22 9.21 22.17
C ARG A 2 28.64 8.92 20.77
N LEU A 3 29.40 8.29 19.88
CA LEU A 3 29.00 8.01 18.49
C LEU A 3 28.17 6.72 18.34
N LEU A 4 28.40 5.73 19.20
CA LEU A 4 27.65 4.46 19.23
C LEU A 4 26.13 4.63 19.33
N PRO A 5 25.58 5.46 20.25
CA PRO A 5 24.13 5.66 20.32
C PRO A 5 23.57 6.36 19.08
N VAL A 6 24.34 7.27 18.47
CA VAL A 6 23.94 7.96 17.23
C VAL A 6 23.84 6.97 16.07
N ILE A 7 24.83 6.09 15.93
CA ILE A 7 24.82 5.04 14.90
C ILE A 7 23.63 4.07 15.11
N ALA A 8 23.35 3.68 16.35
CA ALA A 8 22.22 2.81 16.67
C ALA A 8 20.86 3.45 16.33
N VAL A 9 20.67 4.73 16.65
CA VAL A 9 19.44 5.47 16.32
C VAL A 9 19.26 5.61 14.81
N VAL A 10 20.34 5.93 14.08
CA VAL A 10 20.29 6.02 12.61
C VAL A 10 19.95 4.66 12.00
N ALA A 11 20.60 3.58 12.42
CA ALA A 11 20.29 2.24 11.94
C ALA A 11 18.83 1.84 12.23
N ALA A 12 18.32 2.13 13.44
CA ALA A 12 16.92 1.89 13.79
C ALA A 12 15.95 2.69 12.91
N SER A 13 16.27 3.94 12.57
CA SER A 13 15.44 4.78 11.69
C SER A 13 15.34 4.23 10.27
N PHE A 14 16.42 3.66 9.71
CA PHE A 14 16.38 3.02 8.39
C PHE A 14 15.52 1.75 8.39
N LEU A 15 15.49 0.99 9.49
CA LEU A 15 14.63 -0.19 9.62
C LEU A 15 13.14 0.16 9.61
N LEU A 16 12.76 1.34 10.11
CA LEU A 16 11.36 1.79 10.14
C LEU A 16 10.82 2.18 8.75
N VAL A 17 11.68 2.53 7.80
CA VAL A 17 11.28 3.01 6.47
C VAL A 17 11.42 1.92 5.40
N ALA A 18 12.02 0.77 5.71
CA ALA A 18 12.31 -0.29 4.75
C ALA A 18 11.09 -1.09 4.25
N CYS A 19 9.91 -0.91 4.84
CA CYS A 19 8.74 -1.76 4.56
C CYS A 19 7.86 -1.30 3.38
N SER A 20 8.15 -0.17 2.75
CA SER A 20 7.40 0.30 1.58
C SER A 20 8.23 0.15 0.31
N ALA A 21 7.96 -0.90 -0.46
CA ALA A 21 8.37 -0.96 -1.86
C ALA A 21 7.25 -0.32 -2.71
N PRO A 22 7.40 0.93 -3.17
CA PRO A 22 6.44 1.56 -4.07
C PRO A 22 6.46 0.95 -5.48
N THR A 23 7.34 -0.03 -5.72
CA THR A 23 7.54 -0.68 -7.00
C THR A 23 6.56 -1.82 -7.17
N PRO A 24 5.73 -1.82 -8.24
CA PRO A 24 4.89 -2.96 -8.58
C PRO A 24 5.72 -4.24 -8.76
N PRO A 25 5.15 -5.42 -8.47
CA PRO A 25 5.80 -6.70 -8.77
C PRO A 25 6.18 -6.82 -10.25
N SER A 26 7.20 -7.63 -10.53
CA SER A 26 7.63 -7.88 -11.92
C SER A 26 6.46 -8.36 -12.77
N GLY A 27 6.26 -7.73 -13.92
CA GLY A 27 5.17 -8.07 -14.86
C GLY A 27 3.86 -7.32 -14.62
N VAL A 28 3.75 -6.48 -13.59
CA VAL A 28 2.57 -5.63 -13.35
C VAL A 28 2.73 -4.28 -14.05
N THR A 29 1.77 -3.92 -14.90
CA THR A 29 1.72 -2.61 -15.56
C THR A 29 0.75 -1.68 -14.84
N VAL A 30 1.20 -0.47 -14.51
CA VAL A 30 0.37 0.56 -13.85
C VAL A 30 -0.21 1.51 -14.92
N VAL A 31 -1.47 1.91 -14.74
CA VAL A 31 -2.13 2.89 -15.62
C VAL A 31 -1.43 4.25 -15.51
N SER A 32 -0.96 4.78 -16.65
CA SER A 32 -0.32 6.09 -16.74
C SER A 32 -0.63 6.77 -18.08
N PRO A 33 -1.04 8.06 -18.11
CA PRO A 33 -1.25 8.94 -16.95
C PRO A 33 -2.53 8.58 -16.17
N PHE A 34 -2.47 8.65 -14.83
CA PHE A 34 -3.64 8.45 -13.94
C PHE A 34 -4.30 9.80 -13.61
N ASN A 35 -5.64 9.87 -13.72
CA ASN A 35 -6.41 11.06 -13.37
C ASN A 35 -7.23 10.81 -12.09
N PRO A 36 -6.83 11.37 -10.93
CA PRO A 36 -7.49 11.10 -9.67
C PRO A 36 -8.91 11.68 -9.60
N GLN A 37 -9.19 12.81 -10.26
CA GLN A 37 -10.52 13.42 -10.27
C GLN A 37 -11.57 12.50 -10.91
N ARG A 38 -11.16 11.69 -11.91
CA ARG A 38 -12.04 10.69 -12.55
C ARG A 38 -12.17 9.39 -11.75
N TYR A 39 -11.36 9.19 -10.72
CA TYR A 39 -11.35 7.96 -9.90
C TYR A 39 -12.19 8.09 -8.63
N LEU A 40 -12.54 9.32 -8.23
CA LEU A 40 -13.40 9.60 -7.08
C LEU A 40 -14.82 9.00 -7.24
N GLY A 41 -15.51 8.85 -6.12
CA GLY A 41 -16.86 8.30 -6.06
C GLY A 41 -16.89 6.85 -5.58
N THR A 42 -18.00 6.15 -5.86
CA THR A 42 -18.25 4.81 -5.33
C THR A 42 -18.00 3.74 -6.38
N TRP A 43 -17.17 2.77 -6.02
CA TRP A 43 -16.87 1.58 -6.80
C TRP A 43 -17.54 0.36 -6.17
N TYR A 44 -18.25 -0.41 -6.98
CA TYR A 44 -18.86 -1.67 -6.57
C TYR A 44 -17.88 -2.82 -6.80
N GLU A 45 -17.67 -3.64 -5.79
CA GLU A 45 -16.81 -4.80 -5.93
C GLU A 45 -17.51 -5.89 -6.77
N ILE A 46 -16.88 -6.27 -7.88
CA ILE A 46 -17.40 -7.32 -8.78
C ILE A 46 -16.82 -8.69 -8.42
N ALA A 47 -15.53 -8.74 -8.05
CA ALA A 47 -14.83 -9.94 -7.62
C ALA A 47 -13.55 -9.57 -6.85
N ARG A 48 -13.11 -10.46 -5.95
CA ARG A 48 -11.87 -10.35 -5.18
C ARG A 48 -11.21 -11.72 -4.99
N PHE A 49 -9.92 -11.74 -4.69
CA PHE A 49 -9.28 -12.91 -4.09
C PHE A 49 -9.66 -12.98 -2.61
N ASP A 50 -9.99 -14.18 -2.13
CA ASP A 50 -10.45 -14.36 -0.76
C ASP A 50 -9.32 -14.10 0.23
N HIS A 51 -9.54 -13.11 1.10
CA HIS A 51 -8.68 -12.76 2.20
C HIS A 51 -9.54 -12.57 3.45
N HIS A 52 -9.01 -12.95 4.62
CA HIS A 52 -9.75 -12.99 5.87
C HIS A 52 -10.43 -11.67 6.27
N PHE A 53 -9.88 -10.53 5.89
CA PHE A 53 -10.39 -9.21 6.27
C PHE A 53 -11.69 -8.83 5.56
N GLU A 54 -12.00 -9.46 4.43
CA GLU A 54 -13.24 -9.25 3.67
C GLU A 54 -14.05 -10.54 3.51
N SER A 55 -13.64 -11.65 4.13
CA SER A 55 -14.32 -12.93 3.97
C SER A 55 -15.76 -12.88 4.52
N GLY A 56 -16.71 -13.41 3.76
CA GLY A 56 -18.14 -13.40 4.10
C GLY A 56 -18.86 -12.06 3.90
N LEU A 57 -18.17 -10.99 3.48
CA LEU A 57 -18.82 -9.73 3.15
C LEU A 57 -19.48 -9.75 1.77
N GLU A 58 -20.69 -9.22 1.69
CA GLU A 58 -21.49 -9.07 0.46
C GLU A 58 -21.78 -7.60 0.16
N LYS A 59 -22.05 -7.29 -1.13
CA LYS A 59 -22.40 -5.94 -1.61
C LYS A 59 -21.36 -4.87 -1.21
N VAL A 60 -20.09 -5.23 -1.29
CA VAL A 60 -18.96 -4.38 -0.88
C VAL A 60 -18.80 -3.21 -1.84
N THR A 61 -18.49 -2.04 -1.29
CA THR A 61 -18.19 -0.82 -2.04
C THR A 61 -16.96 -0.11 -1.50
N ALA A 62 -16.18 0.51 -2.37
CA ALA A 62 -15.08 1.42 -2.01
C ALA A 62 -15.42 2.84 -2.45
N THR A 63 -15.31 3.82 -1.54
CA THR A 63 -15.56 5.24 -1.84
C THR A 63 -14.29 6.05 -1.58
N LEU A 64 -13.88 6.84 -2.57
CA LEU A 64 -12.72 7.73 -2.53
C LEU A 64 -13.11 9.19 -2.70
#